data_AF-A0A2H5R6H8-F1
#
_entry.id   AF-A0A2H5R6H8-F1
#
_cell.length_a   1.000
_cell.length_b   1.000
_cell.length_c   1.000
_cell.angle_alpha   90.00
_cell.angle_beta   90.00
_cell.angle_gamma   90.00
#
_symmetry.space_group_name_H-M   'P 1'
#
loop_
_entity.id
_entity.type
_entity.pdbx_description
1 polymer ?
#
loop_
_entity_poly.entity_id
_entity_poly.type
_entity_poly.pdbx_seq_one_letter_code
_entity_poly.pdbx_strand_id
1 'polypeptide(L)'
;MSSIRNELVSDAINKAYLLMDYDKKYESVKQTILNDESLTHDKKLEAINIISKNFNGFKILDDEGTKIKCENSQEECLAKLYCEHCARNYLKTHFSKWTS
;
A
#
# COMPACT_ATOMS: atom_id res chain seq x y z
N MET A 1 -33.79 -1.13 10.81
CA MET A 1 -32.88 -1.85 11.75
C MET A 1 -31.78 -2.65 11.04
N SER A 2 -31.24 -2.22 9.88
CA SER A 2 -30.08 -2.88 9.23
C SER A 2 -28.96 -1.96 8.73
N SER A 3 -29.08 -0.62 8.78
CA SER A 3 -27.95 0.28 8.43
C SER A 3 -27.05 0.60 9.63
N ILE A 4 -27.64 0.87 10.79
CA ILE A 4 -26.92 1.28 12.02
C ILE A 4 -25.93 0.19 12.50
N ARG A 5 -26.23 -1.10 12.27
CA ARG A 5 -25.34 -2.21 12.65
C ARG A 5 -24.13 -2.33 11.71
N ASN A 6 -24.24 -1.89 10.46
CA ASN A 6 -23.12 -1.91 9.52
C ASN A 6 -22.19 -0.72 9.76
N GLU A 7 -22.71 0.48 10.02
CA GLU A 7 -21.87 1.66 10.30
C GLU A 7 -21.03 1.46 11.56
N LEU A 8 -21.61 0.99 12.68
CA LEU A 8 -20.86 0.73 13.90
C LEU A 8 -19.78 -0.35 13.72
N VAL A 9 -20.07 -1.37 12.90
CA VAL A 9 -19.10 -2.42 12.56
C VAL A 9 -17.98 -1.86 11.68
N SER A 10 -18.33 -1.09 10.64
CA SER A 10 -17.36 -0.42 9.76
C SER A 10 -16.49 0.56 10.52
N ASP A 11 -17.04 1.35 11.44
CA ASP A 11 -16.29 2.28 12.29
C ASP A 11 -15.33 1.55 13.23
N ALA A 12 -15.76 0.43 13.82
CA ALA A 12 -14.90 -0.39 14.66
C ALA A 12 -13.74 -1.00 13.86
N ILE A 13 -14.02 -1.46 12.63
CA ILE A 13 -13.01 -1.98 11.69
C ILE A 13 -12.05 -0.87 11.27
N ASN A 14 -12.54 0.31 10.88
CA ASN A 14 -11.71 1.45 10.49
C ASN A 14 -10.80 1.90 11.65
N LYS A 15 -11.33 1.95 12.89
CA LYS A 15 -10.52 2.22 14.08
C LYS A 15 -9.44 1.17 14.30
N ALA A 16 -9.74 -0.11 14.07
CA ALA A 16 -8.74 -1.17 14.18
C ALA A 16 -7.65 -1.04 13.11
N TYR A 17 -8.01 -0.64 11.88
CA TYR A 17 -7.04 -0.36 10.80
C TYR A 17 -6.16 0.85 11.12
N LEU A 18 -6.72 1.96 11.62
CA LEU A 18 -5.94 3.14 12.04
C LEU A 18 -4.94 2.86 13.18
N LEU A 19 -5.11 1.76 13.91
CA LEU A 19 -4.17 1.31 14.94
C LEU A 19 -3.07 0.40 14.38
N MET A 20 -3.17 -0.03 13.11
CA MET A 20 -2.20 -0.92 12.47
C MET A 20 -1.01 -0.14 11.91
N ASP A 21 0.12 -0.19 12.60
CA ASP A 21 1.38 0.32 12.05
C ASP A 21 1.89 -0.57 10.89
N TYR A 22 1.55 -0.16 9.67
CA TYR A 22 1.95 -0.82 8.44
C TYR A 22 3.47 -0.87 8.23
N ASP A 23 4.21 0.15 8.67
CA ASP A 23 5.67 0.18 8.55
C ASP A 23 6.30 -0.89 9.47
N LYS A 24 5.86 -0.96 10.73
CA LYS A 24 6.32 -1.99 11.67
C LYS A 24 5.99 -3.40 11.20
N LYS A 25 4.77 -3.59 10.67
CA LYS A 25 4.34 -4.90 10.15
C LYS A 25 5.13 -5.28 8.89
N TYR A 26 5.39 -4.34 7.99
CA TYR A 26 6.24 -4.56 6.82
C TYR A 26 7.65 -5.01 7.21
N GLU A 27 8.31 -4.29 8.11
CA GLU A 27 9.68 -4.63 8.55
C GLU A 27 9.73 -6.01 9.23
N SER A 28 8.69 -6.36 10.00
CA SER A 28 8.58 -7.68 10.63
C SER A 28 8.48 -8.80 9.59
N VAL A 29 7.58 -8.67 8.60
CA VAL A 29 7.42 -9.65 7.52
C VAL A 29 8.67 -9.76 6.66
N LYS A 30 9.29 -8.62 6.33
CA LYS A 30 10.54 -8.56 5.57
C LYS A 30 11.66 -9.32 6.26
N GLN A 31 11.81 -9.19 7.58
CA GLN A 31 12.81 -9.96 8.32
C GLN A 31 12.52 -11.45 8.39
N THR A 32 11.25 -11.85 8.49
CA THR A 32 10.89 -13.27 8.36
C THR A 32 11.36 -13.84 7.03
N ILE A 33 11.16 -13.12 5.91
CA ILE A 33 11.59 -13.56 4.58
C ILE A 33 13.12 -13.60 4.47
N LEU A 34 13.81 -12.58 4.99
CA LEU A 34 15.27 -12.50 4.94
C LEU A 34 15.93 -13.63 5.75
N ASN A 35 15.34 -14.02 6.87
CA ASN A 35 15.83 -15.09 7.73
C ASN A 35 15.43 -16.50 7.29
N ASP A 36 14.58 -16.65 6.27
CA ASP A 36 14.15 -17.96 5.78
C ASP A 36 15.28 -18.65 5.00
N GLU A 37 15.97 -19.59 5.62
CA GLU A 37 17.09 -20.32 5.02
C GLU A 37 16.66 -21.25 3.86
N SER A 38 15.36 -21.55 3.73
CA SER A 38 14.86 -22.39 2.63
C SER A 38 14.78 -21.66 1.28
N LEU A 39 14.84 -20.32 1.30
CA LEU A 39 14.74 -19.49 0.11
C LEU A 39 16.12 -19.09 -0.42
N THR A 40 16.29 -19.20 -1.74
CA THR A 40 17.44 -18.60 -2.42
C THR A 40 17.37 -17.08 -2.37
N HIS A 41 18.50 -16.42 -2.55
CA HIS A 41 18.58 -14.96 -2.58
C HIS A 41 17.56 -14.33 -3.54
N ASP A 42 17.45 -14.86 -4.77
CA ASP A 42 16.56 -14.31 -5.78
C ASP A 42 15.08 -14.47 -5.39
N LYS A 43 14.72 -15.60 -4.76
CA LYS A 43 13.37 -15.82 -4.23
C LYS A 43 13.04 -14.88 -3.08
N LYS A 44 14.01 -14.58 -2.21
CA LYS A 44 13.83 -13.59 -1.14
C LYS A 44 13.58 -12.20 -1.71
N LEU A 45 14.35 -11.80 -2.72
CA LEU A 45 14.15 -10.52 -3.40
C LEU A 45 12.77 -10.43 -4.05
N GLU A 46 12.33 -11.48 -4.74
CA GLU A 46 11.01 -11.53 -5.35
C GLU A 46 9.89 -11.42 -4.29
N ALA A 47 10.00 -12.19 -3.20
CA ALA A 47 9.04 -12.15 -2.10
C ALA A 47 8.97 -10.76 -1.44
N ILE A 48 10.12 -10.13 -1.17
CA ILE A 48 10.18 -8.77 -0.62
C ILE A 48 9.58 -7.76 -1.59
N ASN A 49 9.80 -7.89 -2.90
CA ASN A 49 9.20 -7.00 -3.90
C ASN A 49 7.68 -7.11 -3.89
N ILE A 50 7.13 -8.34 -3.85
CA ILE A 50 5.68 -8.58 -3.77
C ILE A 50 5.10 -7.96 -2.49
N ILE A 51 5.71 -8.25 -1.33
CA ILE A 51 5.27 -7.70 -0.05
C ILE A 51 5.33 -6.18 -0.04
N SER A 52 6.40 -5.57 -0.58
CA SER A 52 6.55 -4.12 -0.65
C SER A 52 5.43 -3.46 -1.49
N LYS A 53 5.02 -4.08 -2.60
CA LYS A 53 3.90 -3.61 -3.42
C LYS A 53 2.58 -3.67 -2.65
N ASN A 54 2.32 -4.77 -1.95
CA ASN A 54 1.10 -4.95 -1.17
C ASN A 54 1.00 -3.92 -0.04
N PHE A 55 2.07 -3.74 0.74
CA PHE A 55 2.09 -2.75 1.83
C PHE A 55 1.93 -1.31 1.33
N ASN A 56 2.57 -0.94 0.20
CA ASN A 56 2.32 0.36 -0.41
C ASN A 56 0.84 0.53 -0.81
N GLY A 57 0.21 -0.52 -1.34
CA GLY A 57 -1.22 -0.51 -1.67
C GLY A 57 -2.10 -0.30 -0.43
N PHE A 58 -1.83 -1.01 0.67
CA PHE A 58 -2.60 -0.85 1.92
C PHE A 58 -2.47 0.56 2.49
N LYS A 59 -1.26 1.13 2.50
CA LYS A 59 -1.05 2.52 2.92
C LYS A 59 -1.87 3.52 2.12
N ILE A 60 -1.94 3.35 0.81
CA ILE A 60 -2.76 4.21 -0.06
C ILE A 60 -4.26 4.04 0.25
N LEU A 61 -4.72 2.81 0.46
CA LEU A 61 -6.13 2.53 0.72
C LEU A 61 -6.60 3.11 2.06
N ASP A 62 -5.75 3.04 3.08
CA ASP A 62 -6.07 3.46 4.44
C ASP A 62 -5.64 4.91 4.75
N ASP A 63 -5.05 5.62 3.78
CA ASP A 63 -4.44 6.97 3.92
C ASP A 63 -3.49 7.06 5.13
N GLU A 64 -2.70 6.00 5.34
CA GLU A 64 -1.84 5.84 6.52
C GLU A 64 -0.35 5.76 6.14
N GLY A 65 0.48 6.41 6.95
CA GLY A 65 1.92 6.32 6.89
C GLY A 65 2.58 7.67 6.61
N THR A 66 3.89 7.63 6.41
CA THR A 66 4.65 8.84 6.10
C THR A 66 4.44 9.22 4.64
N LYS A 67 3.86 10.40 4.42
CA LYS A 67 3.76 11.02 3.11
C LYS A 67 5.14 11.50 2.66
N ILE A 68 5.47 11.23 1.40
CA ILE A 68 6.74 11.58 0.77
C ILE A 68 6.44 12.45 -0.43
N LYS A 69 7.12 13.59 -0.55
CA LYS A 69 6.95 14.46 -1.70
C LYS A 69 7.51 13.78 -2.96
N CYS A 70 6.66 13.54 -3.96
CA CYS A 70 7.10 13.01 -5.24
C CYS A 70 7.85 14.06 -6.04
N GLU A 71 8.99 13.67 -6.62
CA GLU A 71 9.80 14.56 -7.45
C GLU A 71 9.07 15.03 -8.71
N ASN A 72 8.25 14.18 -9.32
CA ASN A 72 7.59 14.50 -10.59
C ASN A 72 6.31 15.32 -10.42
N SER A 73 5.38 14.89 -9.56
CA SER A 73 4.12 15.63 -9.34
C SER A 73 4.23 16.76 -8.32
N GLN A 74 5.28 16.75 -7.47
CA GLN A 74 5.39 17.61 -6.29
C GLN A 74 4.27 17.39 -5.24
N GLU A 75 3.41 16.40 -5.46
CA GLU A 75 2.35 15.98 -4.53
C GLU A 75 2.92 15.06 -3.44
N GLU A 76 2.26 15.05 -2.29
CA GLU A 76 2.55 14.13 -1.19
C GLU A 76 1.97 12.75 -1.49
N CYS A 77 2.84 11.76 -1.70
CA CYS A 77 2.46 10.39 -2.04
C CYS A 77 2.75 9.44 -0.85
N LEU A 78 1.93 8.43 -0.66
CA LEU A 78 2.08 7.44 0.42
C LEU A 78 2.93 6.24 0.03
N ALA A 79 2.89 5.84 -1.24
CA ALA A 79 3.66 4.71 -1.73
C ALA A 79 5.12 5.09 -2.01
N LYS A 80 6.04 4.21 -1.59
CA LYS A 80 7.49 4.39 -1.82
C LYS A 80 7.95 3.95 -3.21
N LEU A 81 7.29 2.95 -3.81
CA LEU A 81 7.73 2.33 -5.08
C LEU A 81 7.20 3.05 -6.32
N TYR A 82 6.09 3.77 -6.20
CA TYR A 82 5.46 4.54 -7.25
C TYR A 82 4.65 5.66 -6.60
N CYS A 83 4.38 6.76 -7.30
CA CYS A 83 3.42 7.75 -6.81
C CYS A 83 2.04 7.48 -7.40
N GLU A 84 1.05 7.29 -6.53
CA GLU A 84 -0.35 7.06 -6.86
C GLU A 84 -0.97 8.24 -7.63
N HIS A 85 -0.51 9.46 -7.38
CA HIS A 85 -0.94 10.66 -8.10
C HIS A 85 -0.42 10.68 -9.53
N CYS A 86 0.87 10.37 -9.74
CA CYS A 86 1.44 10.26 -11.08
C CYS A 86 0.73 9.17 -11.91
N ALA A 87 0.49 8.00 -11.31
CA ALA A 87 -0.24 6.92 -11.96
C ALA A 87 -1.65 7.39 -12.33
N ARG A 88 -2.41 7.96 -11.39
CA ARG A 88 -3.77 8.45 -11.63
C ARG A 88 -3.82 9.54 -12.71
N ASN A 89 -2.86 10.45 -12.71
CA ASN A 89 -2.78 11.53 -13.70
C ASN A 89 -2.49 10.97 -15.10
N TYR A 90 -1.55 10.04 -15.23
CA TYR A 90 -1.29 9.34 -16.49
C TYR A 90 -2.53 8.60 -17.02
N LEU A 91 -3.23 7.88 -16.14
CA LEU A 91 -4.45 7.18 -16.51
C LEU A 91 -5.53 8.13 -17.03
N LYS A 92 -5.75 9.25 -16.33
CA LYS A 92 -6.73 10.28 -16.74
C LYS A 92 -6.39 10.90 -18.09
N THR A 93 -5.13 11.25 -18.33
CA THR A 93 -4.72 11.95 -19.57
C THR A 93 -4.75 11.03 -20.79
N HIS A 94 -4.54 9.72 -20.61
CA HIS A 94 -4.49 8.75 -21.69
C HIS A 94 -5.76 7.91 -21.83
N PHE A 95 -6.77 8.13 -20.98
CA PHE A 95 -8.01 7.35 -20.95
C PHE A 95 -8.69 7.24 -22.33
N SER A 96 -8.71 8.34 -23.11
CA SER A 96 -9.31 8.36 -24.45
C SER A 96 -8.59 7.49 -25.49
N LYS A 97 -7.36 7.05 -25.20
CA LYS A 97 -6.53 6.23 -26.09
C LYS A 97 -6.56 4.75 -25.75
N TRP A 98 -7.32 4.34 -24.73
CA TRP A 98 -7.37 2.97 -24.26
C TRP A 98 -8.35 2.14 -25.09
N THR A 99 -7.91 0.98 -25.56
CA THR A 99 -8.73 0.00 -26.29
C THR A 99 -8.87 -1.27 -25.45
N SER A 100 -10.09 -1.82 -25.38
CA SER A 100 -10.43 -3.05 -24.65
C SER A 100 -9.94 -4.32 -25.34
#